data_AF-A0A1R3XFU1-F1
#
_entry.id   AF-A0A1R3XFU1-F1
#
_cell.length_a   1.000
_cell.length_b   1.000
_cell.length_c   1.000
_cell.angle_alpha   90.00
_cell.angle_beta   90.00
_cell.angle_gamma   90.00
#
_symmetry.space_group_name_H-M   'P 1'
#
loop_
_entity.id
_entity.type
_entity.pdbx_description
1 polymer ?
#
loop_
_entity_poly.entity_id
_entity_poly.type
_entity_poly.pdbx_seq_one_letter_code
_entity_poly.pdbx_strand_id
1 'polypeptide(L)' 'MKSISKSMDPDEAAQAFFGQDDKAFSEMLKKLTANDPRLTAVFNRTRERFLNSQDS' A
#
# COMPACT_ATOMS: atom_id res chain seq x y z
N MET A 1 -1.62 -26.49 15.99
CA MET A 1 -1.49 -26.22 14.55
C MET A 1 -0.42 -25.15 14.36
N LYS A 2 0.66 -25.43 13.63
CA LYS A 2 1.59 -24.38 13.20
C LYS A 2 0.88 -23.62 12.07
N SER A 3 0.47 -22.39 12.34
CA SER A 3 -0.13 -21.52 11.33
C SER A 3 0.95 -21.25 10.28
N ILE A 4 0.87 -21.91 9.14
CA ILE A 4 1.71 -21.59 7.99
C ILE A 4 1.13 -20.28 7.47
N SER A 5 1.81 -19.16 7.76
CA SER A 5 1.48 -17.87 7.17
C SER A 5 1.53 -18.04 5.66
N LYS A 6 0.36 -18.13 5.01
CA LYS A 6 0.28 -18.01 3.55
C LYS A 6 0.92 -16.68 3.20
N SER A 7 2.04 -16.73 2.49
CA SER A 7 2.61 -15.54 1.86
C SER A 7 1.54 -14.97 0.95
N MET A 8 1.19 -13.71 1.17
CA MET A 8 0.25 -12.98 0.33
C MET A 8 0.90 -12.76 -1.04
N ASP A 9 0.15 -12.95 -2.12
CA ASP A 9 0.67 -12.70 -3.46
C ASP A 9 0.95 -11.19 -3.62
N PRO A 10 1.94 -10.79 -4.44
CA PRO A 10 2.31 -9.37 -4.60
C PRO A 10 1.14 -8.47 -5.00
N ASP A 11 0.24 -8.96 -5.84
CA ASP A 11 -0.94 -8.22 -6.30
C ASP A 11 -1.97 -8.08 -5.18
N GLU A 12 -2.16 -9.12 -4.36
CA GLU A 12 -3.02 -9.06 -3.17
C GLU A 12 -2.47 -8.06 -2.14
N ALA A 13 -1.16 -8.04 -1.93
CA ALA A 13 -0.51 -7.09 -1.04
C ALA A 13 -0.63 -5.64 -1.55
N ALA A 14 -0.46 -5.45 -2.87
CA ALA A 14 -0.64 -4.15 -3.50
C ALA A 14 -2.08 -3.67 -3.37
N GLN A 15 -3.08 -4.54 -3.62
CA GLN A 15 -4.49 -4.23 -3.42
C GLN A 15 -4.80 -3.89 -1.96
N ALA A 16 -4.31 -4.71 -1.02
CA ALA A 16 -4.56 -4.51 0.40
C ALA A 16 -3.97 -3.20 0.95
N PHE A 17 -2.92 -2.67 0.31
CA PHE A 17 -2.26 -1.44 0.72
C PHE A 17 -2.73 -0.21 -0.08
N PHE A 18 -2.66 -0.25 -1.41
CA PHE A 18 -2.95 0.89 -2.29
C PHE A 18 -4.44 1.05 -2.60
N GLY A 19 -5.22 -0.03 -2.53
CA GLY A 19 -6.67 -0.04 -2.74
C GLY A 19 -7.50 0.34 -1.50
N GLN A 20 -6.86 0.71 -0.39
CA GLN A 20 -7.55 1.26 0.77
C GLN A 20 -8.19 2.61 0.46
N ASP A 21 -9.15 3.04 1.28
CA ASP A 21 -9.66 4.41 1.22
C ASP A 21 -8.57 5.44 1.56
N ASP A 22 -8.76 6.68 1.12
CA ASP A 22 -7.76 7.74 1.26
C ASP A 22 -7.36 8.02 2.72
N LYS A 23 -8.29 7.88 3.65
CA LYS A 23 -8.02 8.15 5.07
C LYS A 23 -7.17 7.03 5.66
N ALA A 24 -7.55 5.78 5.45
CA ALA A 24 -6.81 4.61 5.90
C ALA A 24 -5.39 4.59 5.30
N PHE A 25 -5.28 4.86 4.00
CA PHE A 25 -3.99 4.95 3.32
C PHE A 25 -3.12 6.06 3.91
N SER A 26 -3.67 7.26 4.14
CA SER A 26 -2.91 8.39 4.71
C SER A 26 -2.41 8.09 6.13
N GLU A 27 -3.24 7.45 6.96
CA GLU A 27 -2.86 7.07 8.32
C GLU A 27 -1.76 5.99 8.34
N MET A 28 -1.87 5.00 7.45
CA MET A 28 -0.85 3.94 7.34
C MET A 28 0.45 4.48 6.75
N LEU A 29 0.36 5.36 5.74
CA LEU A 29 1.50 6.01 5.11
C LEU A 29 2.30 6.83 6.12
N LYS A 30 1.63 7.65 6.94
CA LYS A 30 2.27 8.42 8.01
C LYS A 30 3.08 7.55 8.97
N LYS A 31 2.58 6.36 9.32
CA LYS A 31 3.29 5.43 10.20
C LYS A 31 4.50 4.81 9.51
N LEU A 32 4.37 4.42 8.24
CA LEU A 32 5.44 3.79 7.46
C LEU A 32 6.58 4.76 7.11
N THR A 33 6.26 6.02 6.84
CA THR A 33 7.23 7.04 6.44
C THR A 33 7.69 7.92 7.59
N ALA A 34 7.31 7.59 8.84
CA ALA A 34 7.69 8.35 10.02
C ALA A 34 9.21 8.55 10.15
N ASN A 35 9.99 7.54 9.75
CA ASN A 35 11.45 7.58 9.80
C ASN A 35 12.10 8.19 8.53
N ASP A 36 11.40 8.17 7.39
CA ASP A 36 11.87 8.81 6.15
C ASP A 36 10.70 9.43 5.37
N PRO A 37 10.44 10.74 5.59
CA PRO A 37 9.34 11.44 4.94
C PRO A 37 9.44 11.49 3.41
N ARG A 38 10.63 11.30 2.83
CA ARG A 38 10.84 11.34 1.37
C ARG A 38 10.12 10.18 0.68
N LEU A 39 9.93 9.07 1.38
CA LEU A 39 9.19 7.90 0.88
C LEU A 39 7.71 8.20 0.66
N THR A 40 7.15 9.22 1.32
CA THR A 40 5.74 9.62 1.17
C THR A 40 5.40 9.91 -0.30
N ALA A 41 6.27 10.65 -1.00
CA ALA A 41 6.07 10.98 -2.42
C ALA A 41 6.12 9.73 -3.31
N VAL A 42 6.99 8.77 -2.97
CA VAL A 42 7.10 7.50 -3.70
C VAL A 42 5.82 6.68 -3.56
N PHE A 43 5.33 6.48 -2.33
CA PHE A 43 4.11 5.72 -2.09
C PHE A 43 2.87 6.37 -2.72
N ASN A 44 2.75 7.70 -2.67
CA ASN A 44 1.66 8.41 -3.35
C ASN A 44 1.69 8.18 -4.86
N ARG A 45 2.86 8.35 -5.50
CA ARG A 45 3.01 8.11 -6.94
C ARG A 45 2.73 6.67 -7.32
N THR A 46 3.14 5.71 -6.49
CA THR A 46 2.86 4.29 -6.71
C THR A 46 1.37 4.00 -6.58
N ARG A 47 0.67 4.61 -5.62
CA ARG A 47 -0.79 4.49 -5.47
C ARG A 47 -1.53 5.03 -6.69
N GLU A 48 -1.15 6.21 -7.17
CA GLU A 48 -1.73 6.79 -8.39
C GLU A 48 -1.59 5.84 -9.60
N ARG A 49 -0.39 5.25 -9.77
CA ARG A 49 -0.16 4.28 -10.85
C ARG A 49 -1.00 3.03 -10.69
N PHE A 50 -1.12 2.52 -9.46
CA PHE A 50 -1.94 1.36 -9.15
C PHE A 50 -3.41 1.61 -9.50
N LEU A 51 -3.98 2.72 -9.04
CA LEU A 51 -5.38 3.08 -9.31
C LEU A 51 -5.63 3.27 -10.83
N ASN A 52 -4.75 4.00 -11.52
CA ASN A 52 -4.86 4.19 -12.97
C ASN A 52 -4.80 2.86 -13.75
N SER A 53 -4.05 1.87 -13.25
CA SER A 53 -3.99 0.54 -13.87
C SER A 53 -5.25 -0.30 -13.66
N GLN A 54 -6.12 0.06 -12.71
CA GLN A 54 -7.41 -0.60 -12.48
C GLN A 54 -8.54 0.01 -13.32
N ASP A 55 -8.42 1.29 -13.69
CA ASP A 55 -9.38 2.00 -14.53
C ASP A 55 -9.20 1.76 -16.04
N SER A 56 -8.19 0.97 -16.44
CA SER A 56 -7.82 0.67 -17.84
C SER A 56 -8.21 -0.75 -18.25
#